data_AF-F0RR95-F1
#
_entry.id   AF-F0RR95-F1
#
_cell.length_a   1.000
_cell.length_b   1.000
_cell.length_c   1.000
_cell.angle_alpha   90.00
_cell.angle_beta   90.00
_cell.angle_gamma   90.00
#
_symmetry.space_group_name_H-M   'P 1'
#
loop_
_entity.id
_entity.type
_entity.pdbx_description
1 polymer ?
#
loop_
_entity_poly.entity_id
_entity_poly.type
_entity_poly.pdbx_seq_one_letter_code
_entity_poly.pdbx_strand_id
1 'polypeptide(L)'
;MKKITAVSAGEGYTLHLTFEDGVRVHADISRLMERPGVFAPLQDRAYFEGVRCGPRGRSVTWEDGQDLDPDVFYMEDTDPRKPTNIRTLSRTAPRANPLSEQLRELVAASGESQAEIARRAGMPQQSLSRLLDPDYTGHSWSSVERVAQALGREIKVEFQPLKTGTHS
;
A
#
# COMPACT_ATOMS: atom_id res chain seq x y z
N MET A 1 -8.07 12.44 -0.30
CA MET A 1 -6.61 12.41 -0.34
C MET A 1 -5.97 11.36 0.54
N LYS A 2 -5.64 10.24 -0.10
CA LYS A 2 -4.71 9.22 0.41
C LYS A 2 -3.28 9.65 0.09
N LYS A 3 -2.33 9.47 1.02
CA LYS A 3 -0.94 9.85 0.78
C LYS A 3 -0.19 8.81 -0.05
N ILE A 4 0.69 9.26 -0.93
CA ILE A 4 1.64 8.41 -1.67
C ILE A 4 2.88 8.18 -0.80
N THR A 5 3.29 6.92 -0.68
CA THR A 5 4.52 6.53 0.03
C THR A 5 5.65 6.18 -0.92
N ALA A 6 5.33 5.74 -2.15
CA ALA A 6 6.31 5.52 -3.20
C ALA A 6 5.70 5.78 -4.59
N VAL A 7 6.51 6.30 -5.51
CA VAL A 7 6.18 6.40 -6.93
C VAL A 7 7.42 6.07 -7.77
N SER A 8 7.23 5.43 -8.91
CA SER A 8 8.29 5.18 -9.89
C SER A 8 7.70 5.15 -11.31
N ALA A 9 8.54 5.47 -12.30
CA ALA A 9 8.19 5.34 -13.70
C ALA A 9 8.30 3.87 -14.16
N GLY A 10 7.32 3.42 -14.94
CA GLY A 10 7.33 2.13 -15.63
C GLY A 10 7.63 2.27 -17.11
N GLU A 11 7.34 1.21 -17.87
CA GLU A 11 7.39 1.25 -19.34
C GLU A 11 6.38 2.23 -19.93
N GLY A 12 6.71 2.81 -21.09
CA GLY A 12 5.89 3.84 -21.72
C GLY A 12 5.69 5.04 -20.80
N TYR A 13 4.47 5.57 -20.71
CA TYR A 13 4.11 6.63 -19.76
C TYR A 13 3.31 6.08 -18.59
N THR A 14 3.81 5.01 -17.98
CA THR A 14 3.18 4.36 -16.83
C THR A 14 3.81 4.84 -15.53
N LEU A 15 2.99 5.06 -14.50
CA LEU A 15 3.41 5.30 -13.13
C LEU A 15 3.00 4.14 -12.23
N HIS A 16 3.93 3.70 -11.38
CA HIS A 16 3.69 2.75 -10.30
C HIS A 16 3.63 3.50 -8.98
N LEU A 17 2.45 3.56 -8.36
CA LEU A 17 2.19 4.27 -7.11
C LEU A 17 1.92 3.28 -5.98
N THR A 18 2.44 3.56 -4.79
CA THR A 18 2.04 2.92 -3.52
C THR A 18 1.48 3.97 -2.58
N PHE A 19 0.32 3.69 -2.00
CA PHE A 19 -0.35 4.57 -1.05
C PHE A 19 -0.08 4.16 0.40
N GLU A 20 -0.38 5.05 1.35
CA GLU A 20 -0.17 4.85 2.79
C GLU A 20 -0.97 3.67 3.38
N ASP A 21 -2.07 3.30 2.73
CA ASP A 21 -2.88 2.12 3.09
C ASP A 21 -2.38 0.84 2.40
N GLY A 22 -1.27 0.88 1.67
CA GLY A 22 -0.68 -0.26 0.98
C GLY A 22 -1.28 -0.57 -0.39
N VAL A 23 -2.33 0.15 -0.81
CA VAL A 23 -2.86 0.05 -2.18
C VAL A 23 -1.76 0.38 -3.17
N ARG A 24 -1.66 -0.41 -4.24
CA ARG A 24 -0.77 -0.13 -5.37
C ARG A 24 -1.59 0.14 -6.62
N VAL A 25 -1.23 1.18 -7.35
CA VAL A 25 -1.88 1.57 -8.61
C VAL A 25 -0.84 1.66 -9.69
N HIS A 26 -1.11 1.02 -10.82
CA HIS A 26 -0.37 1.22 -12.06
C HIS A 26 -1.25 2.02 -13.00
N ALA A 27 -0.81 3.21 -13.40
CA ALA A 27 -1.62 4.14 -14.19
C ALA A 27 -0.87 4.60 -15.43
N ASP A 28 -1.57 4.65 -16.54
CA ASP A 28 -1.12 5.18 -17.83
C ASP A 28 -1.50 6.66 -17.92
N ILE A 29 -0.49 7.50 -18.15
CA ILE A 29 -0.64 8.94 -18.33
C ILE A 29 -0.22 9.43 -19.72
N SER A 30 -0.03 8.53 -20.69
CA SER A 30 0.41 8.84 -22.06
C SER A 30 -0.45 9.91 -22.75
N ARG A 31 -1.75 9.93 -22.45
CA ARG A 31 -2.70 10.91 -22.98
C ARG A 31 -2.44 12.34 -22.53
N LEU A 32 -1.70 12.55 -21.44
CA LEU A 32 -1.21 13.88 -21.06
C LEU A 32 -0.20 14.42 -22.08
N MET A 33 0.49 13.55 -22.82
CA MET A 33 1.52 13.92 -23.80
C MET A 33 0.97 14.15 -25.21
N GLU A 34 -0.28 13.78 -25.48
CA GLU A 34 -0.88 13.89 -26.82
C GLU A 34 -1.07 15.34 -27.28
N ARG A 35 -1.12 16.29 -26.33
CA ARG A 35 -1.29 17.71 -26.63
C ARG A 35 -0.16 18.54 -25.99
N PRO A 36 0.41 19.52 -26.71
CA PRO A 36 1.34 20.46 -26.11
C PRO A 36 0.69 21.19 -24.93
N GLY A 37 1.40 21.29 -23.82
CA GLY A 37 0.88 21.90 -22.59
C GLY A 37 1.88 21.84 -21.44
N VAL A 38 1.39 22.07 -20.21
CA VAL A 38 2.22 22.07 -18.99
C VAL A 38 3.00 20.77 -18.78
N PHE A 39 2.53 19.65 -19.35
CA PHE A 39 3.17 18.35 -19.25
C PHE A 39 4.10 18.00 -20.40
N ALA A 40 4.31 18.89 -21.39
CA ALA A 40 5.20 18.64 -22.52
C ALA A 40 6.63 18.18 -22.14
N PRO A 41 7.27 18.67 -21.05
CA PRO A 41 8.58 18.18 -20.62
C PRO A 41 8.63 16.67 -20.34
N LEU A 42 7.50 16.05 -19.97
CA LEU A 42 7.42 14.62 -19.69
C LEU A 42 7.62 13.76 -20.94
N GLN A 43 7.62 14.32 -22.15
CA GLN A 43 8.00 13.59 -23.36
C GLN A 43 9.49 13.18 -23.38
N ASP A 44 10.35 13.90 -22.64
CA ASP A 44 11.70 13.45 -22.38
C ASP A 44 11.66 12.29 -21.38
N ARG A 45 12.19 11.14 -21.80
CA ARG A 45 12.16 9.92 -21.00
C ARG A 45 12.95 10.04 -19.71
N ALA A 46 14.13 10.65 -19.74
CA ALA A 46 14.97 10.81 -18.55
C ALA A 46 14.29 11.76 -17.54
N TYR A 47 13.62 12.78 -18.05
CA TYR A 47 12.81 13.66 -17.22
C TYR A 47 11.62 12.90 -16.60
N PHE A 48 10.86 12.13 -17.39
CA PHE A 48 9.75 11.32 -16.89
C PHE A 48 10.17 10.31 -15.81
N GLU A 49 11.32 9.66 -15.98
CA GLU A 49 11.88 8.70 -15.01
C GLU A 49 12.29 9.36 -13.69
N GLY A 50 12.54 10.67 -13.68
CA GLY A 50 12.81 11.47 -12.48
C GLY A 50 11.60 11.72 -11.57
N VAL A 51 10.49 11.00 -11.78
CA VAL A 51 9.28 11.12 -10.97
C VAL A 51 9.55 10.83 -9.49
N ARG A 52 8.96 11.64 -8.61
CA ARG A 52 9.14 11.52 -7.16
C ARG A 52 7.88 11.85 -6.39
N CYS A 53 7.82 11.40 -5.14
CA CYS A 53 6.77 11.80 -4.20
C CYS A 53 6.97 13.27 -3.83
N GLY A 54 5.95 14.08 -4.03
CA GLY A 54 5.92 15.47 -3.58
C GLY A 54 5.83 15.60 -2.06
N PRO A 55 5.92 16.83 -1.53
CA PRO A 55 5.97 17.09 -0.10
C PRO A 55 4.82 16.43 0.67
N ARG A 56 5.18 15.65 1.70
CA ARG A 56 4.24 14.88 2.54
C ARG A 56 3.41 13.85 1.76
N GLY A 57 3.85 13.40 0.58
CA GLY A 57 3.14 12.41 -0.23
C GLY A 57 1.84 12.94 -0.84
N ARG A 58 1.74 14.26 -1.05
CA ARG A 58 0.52 14.95 -1.52
C ARG A 58 0.52 15.29 -3.00
N SER A 59 1.53 14.86 -3.75
CA SER A 59 1.58 14.95 -5.21
C SER A 59 2.54 13.92 -5.77
N VAL A 60 2.34 13.55 -7.03
CA VAL A 60 3.39 13.02 -7.91
C VAL A 60 4.05 14.21 -8.57
N THR A 61 5.37 14.34 -8.53
CA THR A 61 6.05 15.54 -9.04
C THR A 61 7.35 15.23 -9.79
N TRP A 62 7.79 16.18 -10.60
CA TRP A 62 9.06 16.20 -11.32
C TRP A 62 9.88 17.44 -10.98
N GLU A 63 11.10 17.54 -11.52
CA GLU A 63 12.05 18.59 -11.13
C GLU A 63 11.61 20.01 -11.45
N ASP A 64 11.03 20.22 -12.63
CA ASP A 64 10.62 21.54 -13.11
C ASP A 64 9.16 21.87 -12.74
N GLY A 65 8.67 21.28 -11.66
CA GLY A 65 7.43 21.70 -11.00
C GLY A 65 6.13 21.15 -11.57
N GLN A 66 6.16 20.23 -12.55
CA GLN A 66 4.95 19.50 -12.93
C GLN A 66 4.52 18.63 -11.75
N ASP A 67 3.23 18.65 -11.46
CA ASP A 67 2.64 17.82 -10.43
C ASP A 67 1.27 17.27 -10.83
N LEU A 68 0.92 16.16 -10.19
CA LEU A 68 -0.39 15.51 -10.31
C LEU A 68 -0.91 15.20 -8.91
N ASP A 69 -2.19 15.52 -8.68
CA ASP A 69 -2.87 15.23 -7.42
C ASP A 69 -2.99 13.71 -7.22
N PRO A 70 -2.64 13.14 -6.05
CA PRO A 70 -2.75 11.71 -5.79
C PRO A 70 -4.16 11.14 -5.98
N ASP A 71 -5.21 11.94 -5.74
CA ASP A 71 -6.59 11.45 -5.81
C ASP A 71 -6.95 11.01 -7.23
N VAL A 72 -6.39 11.61 -8.30
CA VAL A 72 -6.67 11.18 -9.68
C VAL A 72 -6.21 9.75 -9.96
N PHE A 73 -5.21 9.26 -9.22
CA PHE A 73 -4.73 7.88 -9.31
C PHE A 73 -5.51 6.93 -8.39
N TYR A 74 -6.08 7.44 -7.31
CA TYR A 74 -6.84 6.64 -6.35
C TYR A 74 -8.31 6.44 -6.77
N MET A 75 -8.85 7.34 -7.58
CA MET A 75 -10.22 7.29 -8.11
C MET A 75 -10.46 6.10 -9.03
N GLU A 76 -11.66 5.53 -8.96
CA GLU A 76 -12.13 4.54 -9.91
C GLU A 76 -12.30 5.15 -11.30
N ASP A 77 -12.07 4.36 -12.35
CA ASP A 77 -12.25 4.81 -13.74
C ASP A 77 -13.70 5.19 -14.06
N THR A 78 -14.66 4.73 -13.26
CA THR A 78 -16.08 5.05 -13.33
C THR A 78 -16.44 6.40 -12.70
N ASP A 79 -15.53 7.01 -11.92
CA ASP A 79 -15.80 8.28 -11.24
C ASP A 79 -15.82 9.42 -12.27
N PRO A 80 -16.93 10.18 -12.41
CA PRO A 80 -17.05 11.25 -13.41
C PRO A 80 -16.09 12.41 -13.17
N ARG A 81 -15.48 12.51 -11.99
CA ARG A 81 -14.49 13.53 -11.66
C ARG A 81 -13.08 13.13 -12.12
N LYS A 82 -12.86 11.85 -12.52
CA LYS A 82 -11.55 11.37 -12.92
C LYS A 82 -11.17 11.93 -14.29
N PRO A 83 -9.96 12.49 -14.45
CA PRO A 83 -9.48 12.93 -15.76
C PRO A 83 -9.38 11.80 -16.78
N THR A 84 -9.92 11.98 -17.98
CA THR A 84 -9.95 10.96 -19.06
C THR A 84 -8.59 10.66 -19.69
N ASN A 85 -7.59 11.47 -19.38
CA ASN A 85 -6.20 11.37 -19.80
C ASN A 85 -5.31 10.61 -18.79
N ILE A 86 -5.90 10.09 -17.69
CA ILE A 86 -5.24 9.21 -16.72
C ILE A 86 -6.09 7.95 -16.60
N ARG A 87 -5.52 6.81 -16.97
CA ARG A 87 -6.21 5.52 -16.94
C ARG A 87 -5.56 4.59 -15.94
N THR A 88 -6.35 3.97 -15.07
CA THR A 88 -5.84 2.90 -14.21
C THR A 88 -5.66 1.63 -15.02
N LEU A 89 -4.43 1.16 -15.17
CA LEU A 89 -4.13 -0.11 -15.84
C LEU A 89 -4.37 -1.29 -14.91
N SER A 90 -3.92 -1.17 -13.66
CA SER A 90 -4.17 -2.14 -12.61
C SER A 90 -4.20 -1.48 -11.24
N ARG A 91 -4.96 -2.09 -10.33
CA ARG A 91 -5.01 -1.73 -8.92
C ARG A 91 -4.88 -3.00 -8.11
N THR A 92 -3.86 -3.05 -7.26
CA THR A 92 -3.66 -4.14 -6.31
C THR A 92 -4.10 -3.63 -4.93
N ALA A 93 -4.98 -4.40 -4.29
CA ALA A 93 -5.34 -4.17 -2.90
C ALA A 93 -4.07 -4.19 -2.01
N PRO A 94 -4.12 -3.59 -0.81
CA PRO A 94 -3.05 -3.75 0.15
C PRO A 94 -2.76 -5.24 0.33
N ARG A 95 -1.49 -5.60 0.37
CA ARG A 95 -1.16 -6.93 0.89
C ARG A 95 -1.54 -6.89 2.37
N ALA A 96 -2.55 -7.67 2.75
CA ALA A 96 -2.92 -7.86 4.13
C ALA A 96 -1.68 -8.17 4.97
N ASN A 97 -1.61 -7.59 6.16
CA ASN A 97 -0.48 -7.76 7.04
C ASN A 97 -0.31 -9.27 7.36
N PRO A 98 0.79 -9.90 6.93
CA PRO A 98 0.95 -11.34 7.08
C PRO A 98 0.99 -11.77 8.55
N LEU A 99 1.42 -10.88 9.46
CA LEU A 99 1.39 -11.14 10.90
C LEU A 99 -0.05 -11.14 11.44
N SER A 100 -0.89 -10.19 11.00
CA SER A 100 -2.31 -10.18 11.36
C SER A 100 -3.04 -11.42 10.83
N GLU A 101 -2.72 -11.86 9.61
CA GLU A 101 -3.27 -13.09 9.02
C GLU A 101 -2.86 -14.31 9.85
N GLN A 102 -1.57 -14.47 10.17
CA GLN A 102 -1.09 -15.58 10.98
C GLN A 102 -1.72 -15.60 12.39
N LEU A 103 -1.82 -14.43 13.04
CA LEU A 103 -2.49 -14.34 14.34
C LEU A 103 -3.97 -14.71 14.24
N ARG A 104 -4.64 -14.31 13.16
CA ARG A 104 -6.06 -14.63 12.92
C ARG A 104 -6.27 -16.13 12.72
N GLU A 105 -5.41 -16.77 11.95
CA GLU A 105 -5.42 -18.22 11.75
C GLU A 105 -5.20 -18.96 13.09
N LEU A 106 -4.22 -18.52 13.89
CA LEU A 106 -3.95 -19.10 15.21
C LEU A 106 -5.13 -18.94 16.18
N VAL A 107 -5.75 -17.75 16.20
CA VAL A 107 -6.93 -17.47 17.02
C VAL A 107 -8.14 -18.29 16.55
N ALA A 108 -8.36 -18.44 15.25
CA ALA A 108 -9.44 -19.27 14.73
C ALA A 108 -9.21 -20.76 15.05
N ALA A 109 -7.97 -21.23 14.95
CA ALA A 109 -7.62 -22.63 15.21
C ALA A 109 -7.70 -23.04 16.69
N SER A 110 -7.67 -22.08 17.63
CA SER A 110 -7.84 -22.40 19.05
C SER A 110 -9.28 -22.76 19.44
N GLY A 111 -10.26 -22.31 18.63
CA GLY A 111 -11.69 -22.42 18.96
C GLY A 111 -12.13 -21.56 20.15
N GLU A 112 -11.24 -20.73 20.70
CA GLU A 112 -11.53 -19.85 21.83
C GLU A 112 -12.03 -18.49 21.37
N SER A 113 -12.84 -17.82 22.19
CA SER A 113 -13.24 -16.44 21.90
C SER A 113 -12.06 -15.48 22.03
N GLN A 114 -12.06 -14.40 21.24
CA GLN A 114 -11.04 -13.35 21.36
C GLN A 114 -10.99 -12.74 22.78
N ALA A 115 -12.12 -12.65 23.47
CA ALA A 115 -12.18 -12.13 24.83
C ALA A 115 -11.37 -13.00 25.80
N GLU A 116 -11.47 -14.33 25.66
CA GLU A 116 -10.75 -15.28 26.50
C GLU A 116 -9.24 -15.26 26.23
N ILE A 117 -8.85 -15.27 24.96
CA ILE A 117 -7.44 -15.19 24.55
C ILE A 117 -6.81 -13.87 25.03
N ALA A 118 -7.51 -12.74 24.85
CA ALA A 118 -7.03 -11.44 25.28
C ALA A 118 -6.88 -11.36 26.81
N ARG A 119 -7.84 -11.91 27.56
CA ARG A 119 -7.79 -12.01 29.02
C ARG A 119 -6.55 -12.77 29.48
N ARG A 120 -6.28 -13.93 28.87
CA ARG A 120 -5.09 -14.75 29.18
C ARG A 120 -3.79 -14.05 28.76
N ALA A 121 -3.81 -13.33 27.65
CA ALA A 121 -2.68 -12.54 27.15
C ALA A 121 -2.44 -11.23 27.94
N GLY A 122 -3.27 -10.93 28.95
CA GLY A 122 -3.13 -9.72 29.77
C GLY A 122 -3.36 -8.43 28.97
N MET A 123 -4.27 -8.45 27.99
CA MET A 123 -4.60 -7.27 27.17
C MET A 123 -6.10 -7.10 26.97
N PRO A 124 -6.58 -5.88 26.65
CA PRO A 124 -7.97 -5.66 26.27
C PRO A 124 -8.34 -6.44 25.00
N GLN A 125 -9.56 -6.97 24.92
CA GLN A 125 -10.06 -7.64 23.71
C GLN A 125 -9.97 -6.75 22.46
N GLN A 126 -10.20 -5.44 22.61
CA GLN A 126 -10.06 -4.49 21.49
C GLN A 126 -8.62 -4.43 20.97
N SER A 127 -7.62 -4.60 21.83
CA SER A 127 -6.22 -4.67 21.41
C SER A 127 -5.96 -5.92 20.59
N LEU A 128 -6.49 -7.08 21.02
CA LEU A 128 -6.39 -8.31 20.21
C LEU A 128 -7.12 -8.15 18.88
N SER A 129 -8.34 -7.63 18.88
CA SER A 129 -9.12 -7.38 17.66
C SER A 129 -8.35 -6.54 16.63
N ARG A 130 -7.65 -5.49 17.07
CA ARG A 130 -6.74 -4.69 16.21
C ARG A 130 -5.55 -5.49 15.69
N LEU A 131 -4.92 -6.33 16.51
CA LEU A 131 -3.80 -7.18 16.07
C LEU A 131 -4.22 -8.18 14.97
N LEU A 132 -5.50 -8.56 14.92
CA LEU A 132 -6.05 -9.47 13.91
C LEU A 132 -6.50 -8.76 12.64
N ASP A 133 -6.58 -7.42 12.63
CA ASP A 133 -6.99 -6.63 11.48
C ASP A 133 -5.90 -6.66 10.38
N PRO A 134 -6.23 -7.09 9.15
CA PRO A 134 -5.26 -7.17 8.04
C PRO A 134 -4.62 -5.81 7.70
N ASP A 135 -5.26 -4.69 8.03
CA ASP A 135 -4.76 -3.36 7.73
C ASP A 135 -3.98 -2.74 8.90
N TYR A 136 -3.92 -3.42 10.06
CA TYR A 136 -3.17 -2.94 11.21
C TYR A 136 -1.67 -3.15 11.01
N THR A 137 -0.86 -2.14 11.36
CA THR A 137 0.61 -2.15 11.20
C THR A 137 1.35 -1.87 12.51
N GLY A 138 0.62 -1.67 13.62
CA GLY A 138 1.18 -1.27 14.91
C GLY A 138 1.62 -2.42 15.83
N HIS A 139 1.87 -3.62 15.29
CA HIS A 139 2.25 -4.78 16.10
C HIS A 139 3.59 -4.56 16.81
N SER A 140 3.57 -4.51 18.15
CA SER A 140 4.80 -4.63 18.93
C SER A 140 5.16 -6.11 19.13
N TRP A 141 6.46 -6.41 19.17
CA TRP A 141 6.95 -7.76 19.51
C TRP A 141 6.31 -8.30 20.79
N SER A 142 6.26 -7.46 21.84
CA SER A 142 5.64 -7.80 23.12
C SER A 142 4.15 -8.16 23.02
N SER A 143 3.41 -7.55 22.11
CA SER A 143 1.99 -7.87 21.90
C SER A 143 1.84 -9.23 21.22
N VAL A 144 2.70 -9.52 20.25
CA VAL A 144 2.72 -10.83 19.55
C VAL A 144 3.13 -11.94 20.51
N GLU A 145 4.17 -11.74 21.33
CA GLU A 145 4.61 -12.70 22.36
C GLU A 145 3.49 -13.04 23.34
N ARG A 146 2.76 -12.04 23.84
CA ARG A 146 1.65 -12.26 24.77
C ARG A 146 0.55 -13.12 24.15
N VAL A 147 0.20 -12.87 22.88
CA VAL A 147 -0.81 -13.67 22.17
C VAL A 147 -0.30 -15.10 21.94
N ALA A 148 0.95 -15.27 21.51
CA ALA A 148 1.56 -16.59 21.31
C ALA A 148 1.60 -17.41 22.60
N GLN A 149 2.05 -16.80 23.70
CA GLN A 149 2.09 -17.44 25.03
C GLN A 149 0.69 -17.81 25.53
N ALA A 150 -0.31 -16.94 25.35
CA ALA A 150 -1.70 -17.25 25.69
C ALA A 150 -2.27 -18.44 24.90
N LEU A 151 -1.76 -18.67 23.68
CA LEU A 151 -2.13 -19.81 22.84
C LEU A 151 -1.19 -21.01 23.00
N GLY A 152 -0.23 -20.96 23.93
CA GLY A 152 0.76 -22.02 24.13
C GLY A 152 1.66 -22.27 22.90
N ARG A 153 1.99 -21.21 22.15
CA ARG A 153 2.82 -21.25 20.95
C ARG A 153 4.18 -20.61 21.18
N GLU A 154 5.19 -21.13 20.50
CA GLU A 154 6.50 -20.50 20.36
C GLU A 154 6.56 -19.71 19.04
N ILE A 155 7.27 -18.58 19.03
CA ILE A 155 7.42 -17.74 17.83
C ILE A 155 8.70 -18.15 17.10
N LYS A 156 8.56 -18.47 15.81
CA LYS A 156 9.67 -18.64 14.87
C LYS A 156 9.63 -17.53 13.82
N VAL A 157 10.76 -16.86 13.60
CA VAL A 157 10.89 -15.79 12.59
C VAL A 157 11.66 -16.33 11.39
N GLU A 158 11.08 -16.17 10.19
CA GLU A 158 11.70 -16.56 8.93
C GLU A 158 11.69 -15.38 7.94
N PHE A 159 12.82 -15.16 7.27
CA PHE A 159 12.94 -14.13 6.23
C PHE A 159 12.68 -14.78 4.86
N GLN A 160 11.73 -14.23 4.10
CA GLN A 160 11.47 -14.66 2.73
C GLN A 160 12.12 -13.70 1.72
N PRO A 161 12.61 -14.20 0.58
CA PRO A 161 13.10 -13.34 -0.49
C PRO A 161 11.96 -12.44 -0.98
N LEU A 162 12.32 -11.18 -1.29
CA LEU A 162 11.37 -10.27 -1.94
C LEU A 162 10.97 -10.88 -3.28
N LYS A 163 9.67 -10.91 -3.57
CA LYS A 163 9.18 -11.21 -4.92
C LYS A 163 9.54 -10.02 -5.81
N THR A 164 10.75 -10.02 -6.38
CA THR A 164 11.10 -9.11 -7.46
C THR A 164 10.20 -9.48 -8.64
N GLY A 165 9.29 -8.60 -9.02
CA GLY A 165 8.54 -8.75 -10.25
C GLY A 165 9.53 -8.84 -11.39
N THR A 166 9.48 -9.93 -12.15
CA THR A 166 10.27 -10.13 -13.35
C THR A 166 10.05 -8.94 -14.29
N HIS A 167 11.04 -8.06 -14.41
CA HIS A 167 11.22 -7.26 -15.62
C HIS A 167 11.90 -8.20 -16.62
N SER A 168 11.09 -8.81 -17.48
CA SER A 168 11.53 -9.41 -18.74
C SER A 168 11.19 -8.45 -19.86
#